data_AF-A0A8B8AQR8-F1
#
_entry.id   AF-A0A8B8AQR8-F1
#
_cell.length_a   1.000
_cell.length_b   1.000
_cell.length_c   1.000
_cell.angle_alpha   90.00
_cell.angle_beta   90.00
_cell.angle_gamma   90.00
#
_symmetry.space_group_name_H-M   'P 1'
#
loop_
_entity.id
_entity.type
_entity.pdbx_description
1 polymer ?
#
loop_
_entity_poly.entity_id
_entity_poly.type
_entity_poly.pdbx_seq_one_letter_code
_entity_poly.pdbx_strand_id
1 'polypeptide(L)'
;MPPDIVYVHDGRSSTADEDAWTDNEVAVNFWAKDDESGIEYCEWAIGYQESGSDLQMFEKLATTDNIAFKDFNYDILENKTIYSTIRCHNRAGLFSSKSSDGVKISIYPPAMNNAEITIIPLSITEYQAGNHYQSDIHNVRIQWSGFEDFTGIEQYKITFTDEESTTEEKCLSRPDK
;
A
#
# COMPACT_ATOMS: atom_id res chain seq x y z
N MET A 1 21.56 -27.94 0.27
CA MET A 1 21.24 -26.64 -0.34
C MET A 1 20.98 -25.62 0.76
N PRO A 2 21.12 -24.31 0.54
CA PRO A 2 20.56 -23.32 1.48
C PRO A 2 19.03 -23.41 1.50
N PRO A 3 18.36 -22.91 2.55
CA PRO A 3 16.90 -22.83 2.60
C PRO A 3 16.29 -22.11 1.39
N ASP A 4 15.08 -22.48 1.03
CA ASP A 4 14.25 -21.82 0.02
C ASP A 4 13.20 -20.93 0.69
N ILE A 5 13.31 -19.61 0.52
CA ILE A 5 12.33 -18.63 1.02
C ILE A 5 11.31 -18.37 -0.09
N VAL A 6 10.13 -18.95 0.06
CA VAL A 6 9.07 -18.96 -0.97
C VAL A 6 8.49 -17.56 -1.13
N TYR A 7 8.11 -16.91 -0.04
CA TYR A 7 7.59 -15.55 -0.04
C TYR A 7 7.96 -14.81 1.24
N VAL A 8 7.94 -13.49 1.13
CA VAL A 8 8.02 -12.52 2.23
C VAL A 8 7.00 -11.45 1.85
N HIS A 9 5.96 -11.31 2.66
CA HIS A 9 4.83 -10.42 2.44
C HIS A 9 4.75 -9.44 3.61
N ASP A 10 4.40 -8.20 3.31
CA ASP A 10 4.17 -7.18 4.32
C ASP A 10 2.79 -7.37 4.96
N GLY A 11 2.71 -7.18 6.28
CA GLY A 11 1.49 -7.33 7.06
C GLY A 11 1.42 -8.63 7.89
N ARG A 12 0.45 -8.66 8.81
CA ARG A 12 0.21 -9.78 9.75
C ARG A 12 -0.54 -10.96 9.13
N SER A 13 -1.20 -10.76 7.99
CA SER A 13 -2.04 -11.77 7.36
C SER A 13 -1.18 -12.76 6.59
N SER A 14 -1.24 -14.05 6.92
CA SER A 14 -0.49 -15.08 6.19
C SER A 14 -1.00 -15.33 4.76
N THR A 15 -2.07 -14.67 4.34
CA THR A 15 -2.72 -14.85 3.04
C THR A 15 -2.80 -13.57 2.22
N ALA A 16 -2.31 -12.45 2.75
CA ALA A 16 -2.34 -11.16 2.07
C ALA A 16 -0.96 -10.51 2.13
N ASP A 17 -0.68 -9.73 1.10
CA ASP A 17 0.46 -8.85 1.01
C ASP A 17 -0.10 -7.43 1.05
N GLU A 18 0.27 -6.67 2.06
CA GLU A 18 -0.27 -5.34 2.29
C GLU A 18 0.68 -4.27 1.71
N ASP A 19 0.21 -3.58 0.67
CA ASP A 19 1.00 -2.55 -0.01
C ASP A 19 1.09 -1.24 0.79
N ALA A 20 0.13 -1.00 1.68
CA ALA A 20 0.06 0.21 2.49
C ALA A 20 -0.79 0.07 3.77
N TRP A 21 -0.44 0.81 4.82
CA TRP A 21 -1.31 1.02 5.99
C TRP A 21 -0.97 2.31 6.74
N THR A 22 -1.80 2.67 7.71
CA THR A 22 -1.68 3.91 8.50
C THR A 22 -1.21 3.67 9.94
N ASP A 23 -0.84 2.44 10.30
CA ASP A 23 -0.37 2.07 11.63
C ASP A 23 1.14 2.32 11.80
N ASN A 24 1.61 2.42 13.06
CA ASN A 24 3.02 2.64 13.41
C ASN A 24 3.84 1.34 13.57
N GLU A 25 3.26 0.22 13.16
CA GLU A 25 3.87 -1.10 13.20
C GLU A 25 4.44 -1.47 11.83
N VAL A 26 5.58 -2.16 11.83
CA VAL A 26 6.07 -2.91 10.68
C VAL A 26 5.87 -4.38 10.94
N ALA A 27 5.04 -5.04 10.14
CA ALA A 27 4.77 -6.47 10.24
C ALA A 27 5.16 -7.18 8.94
N VAL A 28 5.64 -8.41 9.07
CA VAL A 28 6.01 -9.27 7.95
C VAL A 28 5.51 -10.68 8.21
N ASN A 29 5.08 -11.35 7.16
CA ASN A 29 4.82 -12.77 7.15
C ASN A 29 5.62 -13.46 6.03
N PHE A 30 6.10 -14.67 6.28
CA PHE A 30 6.96 -15.35 5.32
C PHE A 30 6.77 -16.86 5.39
N TRP A 31 7.23 -17.54 4.34
CA TRP A 31 7.32 -18.99 4.33
C TRP A 31 8.64 -19.44 3.76
N ALA A 32 9.32 -20.33 4.47
CA ALA A 32 10.58 -20.91 4.06
C ALA A 32 10.57 -22.42 4.30
N LYS A 33 11.33 -23.15 3.49
CA LYS A 33 11.50 -24.61 3.60
C LYS A 33 12.93 -25.04 3.31
N ASP A 34 13.34 -26.14 3.92
CA ASP A 34 14.58 -26.86 3.57
C ASP A 34 14.34 -28.36 3.82
N ASP A 35 14.09 -29.10 2.74
CA ASP A 35 13.79 -30.54 2.80
C ASP A 35 15.03 -31.40 3.08
N GLU A 36 16.24 -30.83 2.97
CA GLU A 36 17.49 -31.58 3.02
C GLU A 36 18.12 -31.56 4.41
N SER A 37 18.18 -30.38 5.04
CA SER A 37 18.79 -30.25 6.37
C SER A 37 17.87 -29.62 7.41
N GLY A 38 16.71 -29.11 7.00
CA GLY A 38 15.78 -28.41 7.86
C GLY A 38 16.27 -27.02 8.26
N ILE A 39 15.32 -26.11 8.47
CA ILE A 39 15.60 -24.77 8.98
C ILE A 39 15.96 -24.87 10.46
N GLU A 40 17.07 -24.22 10.84
CA GLU A 40 17.49 -24.09 12.23
C GLU A 40 16.82 -22.86 12.87
N TYR A 41 16.92 -21.72 12.20
CA TYR A 41 16.26 -20.48 12.59
C TYR A 41 16.16 -19.51 11.42
N CYS A 42 15.24 -18.56 11.53
CA CYS A 42 15.20 -17.39 10.68
C CYS A 42 15.42 -16.13 11.52
N GLU A 43 15.83 -15.08 10.85
CA GLU A 43 16.04 -13.75 11.41
C GLU A 43 15.50 -12.71 10.43
N TRP A 44 15.11 -11.55 10.94
CA TRP A 44 14.53 -10.48 10.14
C TRP A 44 15.18 -9.12 10.41
N ALA A 45 15.34 -8.35 9.35
CA ALA A 45 15.84 -6.97 9.38
C ALA A 45 14.82 -6.04 8.73
N ILE A 46 14.87 -4.76 9.11
CA ILE A 46 13.95 -3.73 8.61
C ILE A 46 14.77 -2.55 8.12
N GLY A 47 14.46 -2.06 6.92
CA GLY A 47 15.17 -0.94 6.32
C GLY A 47 14.32 -0.14 5.33
N TYR A 48 14.92 0.88 4.74
CA TYR A 48 14.28 1.75 3.74
C TYR A 48 14.50 1.29 2.30
N GLN A 49 15.12 0.13 2.12
CA GLN A 49 15.41 -0.50 0.84
C GLN A 49 15.48 -2.01 1.02
N GLU A 50 15.33 -2.75 -0.08
CA GLU A 50 15.54 -4.20 -0.10
C GLU A 50 16.90 -4.58 0.50
N SER A 51 16.93 -5.64 1.32
CA SER A 51 18.12 -6.07 2.07
C SER A 51 18.73 -5.03 3.02
N GLY A 52 18.05 -3.89 3.21
CA GLY A 52 18.42 -2.85 4.15
C GLY A 52 18.13 -3.26 5.60
N SER A 53 18.88 -2.65 6.51
CA SER A 53 18.74 -2.89 7.95
C SER A 53 18.88 -1.59 8.77
N ASP A 54 18.50 -0.47 8.16
CA ASP A 54 18.68 0.88 8.71
C ASP A 54 17.82 1.13 9.95
N LEU A 55 16.66 0.46 10.04
CA LEU A 55 15.72 0.59 11.16
C LEU A 55 15.93 -0.49 12.22
N GLN A 56 16.27 -1.69 11.77
CA GLN A 56 16.55 -2.83 12.62
C GLN A 56 17.56 -3.75 11.94
N MET A 57 18.64 -4.07 12.67
CA MET A 57 19.54 -5.17 12.31
C MET A 57 18.86 -6.53 12.48
N PHE A 58 19.37 -7.56 11.80
CA PHE A 58 18.82 -8.91 11.87
C PHE A 58 18.60 -9.37 13.33
N GLU A 59 17.33 -9.61 13.65
CA GLU A 59 16.87 -10.13 14.92
C GLU A 59 16.35 -11.55 14.72
N LYS A 60 16.75 -12.46 15.60
CA LYS A 60 16.38 -13.87 15.50
C LYS A 60 14.91 -14.09 15.87
N LEU A 61 14.19 -14.79 15.01
CA LEU A 61 12.81 -15.22 15.23
C LEU A 61 12.77 -16.58 15.94
N ALA A 62 11.67 -16.87 16.63
CA ALA A 62 11.45 -18.22 17.13
C ALA A 62 11.23 -19.18 15.95
N THR A 63 11.72 -20.42 16.05
CA THR A 63 11.70 -21.39 14.94
C THR A 63 10.29 -21.72 14.42
N THR A 64 9.25 -21.48 15.21
CA THR A 64 7.83 -21.69 14.83
C THR A 64 7.16 -20.47 14.22
N ASP A 65 7.81 -19.31 14.26
CA ASP A 65 7.19 -18.04 13.89
C ASP A 65 7.44 -17.76 12.42
N ASN A 66 6.35 -17.67 11.67
CA ASN A 66 6.31 -17.25 10.28
C ASN A 66 5.82 -15.80 10.13
N ILE A 67 5.64 -15.11 11.26
CA ILE A 67 5.15 -13.74 11.36
C ILE A 67 6.04 -13.01 12.36
N ALA A 68 6.46 -11.80 12.02
CA ALA A 68 7.20 -10.92 12.91
C ALA A 68 6.64 -9.50 12.81
N PHE A 69 6.69 -8.76 13.91
CA PHE A 69 6.21 -7.38 13.93
C PHE A 69 6.97 -6.54 14.95
N LYS A 70 7.01 -5.23 14.71
CA LYS A 70 7.63 -4.28 15.61
C LYS A 70 7.05 -2.87 15.45
N ASP A 71 6.78 -2.25 16.58
CA ASP A 71 6.38 -0.85 16.65
C ASP A 71 7.58 0.09 16.53
N PHE A 72 7.40 1.16 15.77
CA PHE A 72 8.34 2.28 15.71
C PHE A 72 7.69 3.57 16.19
N ASN A 73 8.52 4.58 16.45
CA ASN A 73 7.99 5.93 16.47
C ASN A 73 7.55 6.28 15.05
N TYR A 74 6.32 6.77 14.94
CA TYR A 74 5.65 7.02 13.68
C TYR A 74 6.41 7.99 12.77
N ASP A 75 7.10 8.99 13.33
CA ASP A 75 7.95 9.95 12.59
C ASP A 75 9.05 9.27 11.74
N ILE A 76 9.44 8.05 12.11
CA ILE A 76 10.46 7.27 11.41
C ILE A 76 9.88 6.59 10.17
N LEU A 77 8.59 6.23 10.19
CA LEU A 77 7.92 5.47 9.13
C LEU A 77 7.14 6.38 8.16
N GLU A 78 6.68 7.53 8.64
CA GLU A 78 5.82 8.45 7.89
C GLU A 78 6.41 8.88 6.55
N ASN A 79 5.61 8.76 5.48
CA ASN A 79 5.97 9.04 4.09
C ASN A 79 7.20 8.26 3.61
N LYS A 80 7.32 6.99 4.03
CA LYS A 80 8.37 6.09 3.59
C LYS A 80 7.83 4.73 3.19
N THR A 81 8.55 4.10 2.27
CA THR A 81 8.39 2.69 1.95
C THR A 81 9.36 1.89 2.81
N ILE A 82 8.84 0.94 3.56
CA ILE A 82 9.58 0.13 4.51
C ILE A 82 9.68 -1.29 3.97
N TYR A 83 10.87 -1.87 4.07
CA TYR A 83 11.16 -3.21 3.55
C TYR A 83 11.55 -4.13 4.70
N SER A 84 10.99 -5.33 4.68
CA SER A 84 11.32 -6.40 5.62
C SER A 84 12.17 -7.45 4.91
N THR A 85 13.34 -7.77 5.46
CA THR A 85 14.25 -8.79 4.91
C THR A 85 14.34 -9.98 5.83
N ILE A 86 13.94 -11.16 5.32
CA ILE A 86 14.07 -12.44 6.02
C ILE A 86 15.35 -13.14 5.59
N ARG A 87 16.08 -13.69 6.56
CA ARG A 87 17.20 -14.59 6.32
C ARG A 87 17.02 -15.86 7.14
N CYS A 88 17.08 -17.02 6.47
CA CYS A 88 16.92 -18.32 7.13
C CYS A 88 18.21 -19.13 7.05
N HIS A 89 18.60 -19.72 8.16
CA HIS A 89 19.79 -20.58 8.31
C HIS A 89 19.35 -22.03 8.49
N ASN A 90 20.08 -22.95 7.87
CA ASN A 90 19.86 -24.38 8.04
C ASN A 90 20.91 -25.07 8.90
N ARG A 91 20.64 -26.33 9.24
CA ARG A 91 21.54 -27.15 10.08
C ARG A 91 22.86 -27.54 9.40
N ALA A 92 23.01 -27.26 8.11
CA ALA A 92 24.26 -27.42 7.36
C ALA A 92 25.13 -26.14 7.39
N GLY A 93 24.70 -25.07 8.05
CA GLY A 93 25.44 -23.80 8.14
C GLY A 93 25.34 -22.91 6.90
N LEU A 94 24.35 -23.16 6.03
CA LEU A 94 24.03 -22.34 4.87
C LEU A 94 22.83 -21.45 5.17
N PHE A 95 22.73 -20.32 4.46
CA PHE A 95 21.60 -19.41 4.57
C PHE A 95 21.14 -18.88 3.22
N SER A 96 19.91 -18.40 3.18
CA SER A 96 19.34 -17.61 2.08
C SER A 96 18.63 -16.37 2.65
N SER A 97 18.42 -15.35 1.81
CA SER A 97 17.82 -14.07 2.20
C SER A 97 16.84 -13.62 1.12
N LYS A 98 15.73 -13.01 1.53
CA LYS A 98 14.70 -12.44 0.63
C LYS A 98 14.05 -11.23 1.29
N SER A 99 13.76 -10.19 0.52
CA SER A 99 13.03 -9.01 0.98
C SER A 99 11.57 -9.06 0.54
N SER A 100 10.69 -8.36 1.26
CA SER A 100 9.39 -7.94 0.72
C SER A 100 9.55 -6.91 -0.40
N ASP A 101 8.46 -6.63 -1.11
CA ASP A 101 8.36 -5.55 -2.11
C ASP A 101 8.07 -4.18 -1.49
N GLY A 102 7.72 -4.15 -0.20
CA GLY A 102 7.78 -2.98 0.66
C GLY A 102 6.43 -2.32 0.85
N VAL A 103 6.19 -1.88 2.09
CA VAL A 103 4.93 -1.26 2.51
C VAL A 103 5.06 0.24 2.64
N LYS A 104 4.05 0.98 2.16
CA LYS A 104 3.95 2.43 2.34
C LYS A 104 3.20 2.78 3.62
N ILE A 105 3.79 3.64 4.46
CA ILE A 105 3.18 4.06 5.73
C ILE A 105 2.96 5.58 5.73
N SER A 106 1.69 6.00 5.84
CA SER A 106 1.31 7.40 6.07
C SER A 106 -0.06 7.51 6.77
N ILE A 107 -0.25 8.55 7.58
CA ILE A 107 -1.52 8.90 8.25
C ILE A 107 -2.12 10.17 7.65
N TYR A 108 -1.41 10.82 6.74
CA TYR A 108 -1.94 12.02 6.12
C TYR A 108 -3.03 11.65 5.14
N PRO A 109 -4.14 12.39 5.14
CA PRO A 109 -5.17 12.21 4.13
C PRO A 109 -4.64 12.63 2.75
N PRO A 110 -5.33 12.22 1.66
CA PRO A 110 -4.96 12.61 0.31
C PRO A 110 -4.78 14.12 0.16
N ALA A 111 -3.65 14.52 -0.41
CA ALA A 111 -3.35 15.89 -0.74
C ALA A 111 -4.24 16.39 -1.90
N MET A 112 -4.68 17.63 -1.78
CA MET A 112 -5.56 18.33 -2.73
C MET A 112 -4.93 19.62 -3.28
N ASN A 113 -3.62 19.79 -3.10
CA ASN A 113 -2.84 20.92 -3.61
C ASN A 113 -2.90 21.05 -5.14
N ASN A 114 -2.91 19.93 -5.85
CA ASN A 114 -2.97 19.87 -7.30
C ASN A 114 -4.36 19.48 -7.81
N ALA A 115 -5.37 19.42 -6.92
CA ALA A 115 -6.68 18.89 -7.26
C ALA A 115 -7.43 19.85 -8.19
N GLU A 116 -7.85 19.33 -9.34
CA GLU A 116 -8.66 20.05 -10.32
C GLU A 116 -9.98 19.32 -10.54
N ILE A 117 -11.07 20.09 -10.59
CA ILE A 117 -12.41 19.62 -10.92
C ILE A 117 -12.83 20.30 -12.21
N THR A 118 -13.18 19.49 -13.21
CA THR A 118 -13.65 19.95 -14.51
C THR A 118 -15.06 19.44 -14.75
N ILE A 119 -15.98 20.36 -15.03
CA ILE A 119 -17.32 20.03 -15.52
C ILE A 119 -17.23 19.92 -17.03
N ILE A 120 -17.63 18.76 -17.57
CA ILE A 120 -17.62 18.49 -19.01
C ILE A 120 -19.04 18.73 -19.51
N PRO A 121 -19.29 19.83 -20.27
CA PRO A 121 -20.63 20.14 -20.74
C PRO A 121 -21.05 19.16 -21.83
N LEU A 122 -22.23 18.57 -21.66
CA LEU A 122 -22.84 17.65 -22.61
C LEU A 122 -23.77 18.37 -23.60
N SER A 123 -23.76 17.93 -24.86
CA SER A 123 -24.65 18.43 -25.90
C SER A 123 -25.52 17.30 -26.45
N ILE A 124 -26.82 17.54 -26.58
CA ILE A 124 -27.73 16.62 -27.28
C ILE A 124 -27.64 16.73 -28.81
N THR A 125 -26.82 17.65 -29.32
CA THR A 125 -26.54 17.83 -30.74
C THR A 125 -25.10 17.46 -31.07
N GLU A 126 -24.75 17.40 -32.36
CA GLU A 126 -23.41 17.12 -32.86
C GLU A 126 -22.36 18.19 -32.48
N TYR A 127 -22.81 19.36 -32.02
CA TYR A 127 -21.96 20.47 -31.63
C TYR A 127 -21.52 20.37 -30.18
N GLN A 128 -20.25 20.63 -29.89
CA GLN A 128 -19.75 20.73 -28.52
C GLN A 128 -20.49 21.84 -27.78
N ALA A 129 -20.88 21.53 -26.55
CA ALA A 129 -21.47 22.50 -25.64
C ALA A 129 -20.40 23.55 -25.27
N GLY A 130 -20.66 24.83 -25.56
CA GLY A 130 -19.75 25.95 -25.31
C GLY A 130 -20.30 26.94 -24.28
N ASN A 131 -19.43 27.76 -23.68
CA ASN A 131 -19.78 28.83 -22.72
C ASN A 131 -20.48 28.35 -21.42
N HIS A 132 -19.99 27.28 -20.79
CA HIS A 132 -20.56 26.74 -19.53
C HIS A 132 -22.05 26.37 -19.62
N TYR A 133 -22.60 26.29 -20.82
CA TYR A 133 -23.99 25.93 -21.07
C TYR A 133 -24.07 24.47 -21.49
N GLN A 134 -24.97 23.72 -20.87
CA GLN A 134 -25.24 22.33 -21.19
C GLN A 134 -26.68 22.20 -21.71
N SER A 135 -26.87 21.50 -22.82
CA SER A 135 -28.22 21.27 -23.40
C SER A 135 -28.85 19.94 -22.97
N ASP A 136 -28.05 19.03 -22.42
CA ASP A 136 -28.56 17.86 -21.71
C ASP A 136 -29.03 18.26 -20.31
N ILE A 137 -30.31 18.05 -20.02
CA ILE A 137 -30.93 18.38 -18.72
C ILE A 137 -31.00 17.19 -17.76
N HIS A 138 -30.57 16.00 -18.19
CA HIS A 138 -30.66 14.77 -17.39
C HIS A 138 -29.31 14.32 -16.82
N ASN A 139 -28.21 14.72 -17.45
CA ASN A 139 -26.88 14.21 -17.09
C ASN A 139 -25.90 15.36 -16.86
N VAL A 140 -25.11 15.29 -15.80
CA VAL A 140 -23.94 16.16 -15.62
C VAL A 140 -22.71 15.26 -15.59
N ARG A 141 -21.67 15.61 -16.36
CA ARG A 141 -20.40 14.91 -16.33
C ARG A 141 -19.36 15.75 -15.60
N ILE A 142 -18.77 15.16 -14.57
CA ILE A 142 -17.68 15.76 -13.82
C ILE A 142 -16.46 14.85 -13.97
N GLN A 143 -15.30 15.46 -14.13
CA GLN A 143 -14.00 14.81 -14.08
C GLN A 143 -13.16 15.51 -13.01
N TRP A 144 -12.37 14.74 -12.29
CA TRP A 144 -11.42 15.27 -11.33
C TRP A 144 -10.05 14.60 -11.47
N SER A 145 -9.00 15.33 -11.13
CA SER A 145 -7.61 14.87 -11.21
C SER A 145 -6.72 15.60 -10.20
N GLY A 146 -5.49 15.12 -9.99
CA GLY A 146 -4.49 15.80 -9.16
C GLY A 146 -4.65 15.63 -7.65
N PHE A 147 -5.50 14.69 -7.22
CA PHE A 147 -5.44 14.18 -5.85
C PHE A 147 -4.29 13.19 -5.75
N GLU A 148 -3.47 13.35 -4.72
CA GLU A 148 -2.26 12.53 -4.51
C GLU A 148 -2.27 12.02 -3.08
N ASP A 149 -1.98 10.73 -2.89
CA ASP A 149 -1.83 10.14 -1.58
C ASP A 149 -0.65 9.17 -1.59
N PHE A 150 0.14 9.17 -0.51
CA PHE A 150 1.31 8.31 -0.43
C PHE A 150 0.92 6.83 -0.35
N THR A 151 -0.10 6.50 0.46
CA THR A 151 -0.66 5.16 0.62
C THR A 151 -1.63 4.78 -0.50
N GLY A 152 -2.01 5.74 -1.32
CA GLY A 152 -2.99 5.57 -2.38
C GLY A 152 -4.37 6.02 -1.95
N ILE A 153 -5.22 6.33 -2.92
CA ILE A 153 -6.58 6.78 -2.67
C ILE A 153 -7.48 5.58 -2.85
N GLU A 154 -8.28 5.22 -1.84
CA GLU A 154 -9.25 4.12 -1.96
C GLU A 154 -10.61 4.57 -2.51
N GLN A 155 -10.95 5.84 -2.30
CA GLN A 155 -12.31 6.30 -2.51
C GLN A 155 -12.40 7.81 -2.71
N TYR A 156 -13.31 8.22 -3.59
CA TYR A 156 -13.79 9.58 -3.74
C TYR A 156 -15.24 9.70 -3.24
N LYS A 157 -15.57 10.84 -2.65
CA LYS A 157 -16.95 11.19 -2.27
C LYS A 157 -17.32 12.50 -2.97
N ILE A 158 -18.47 12.52 -3.63
CA ILE A 158 -18.97 13.67 -4.37
C ILE A 158 -20.31 14.07 -3.77
N THR A 159 -20.49 15.37 -3.54
CA THR A 159 -21.73 15.93 -3.00
C THR A 159 -22.27 16.97 -3.96
N PHE A 160 -23.52 16.78 -4.39
CA PHE A 160 -24.29 17.72 -5.19
C PHE A 160 -25.24 18.47 -4.26
N THR A 161 -25.20 19.79 -4.28
CA THR A 161 -26.07 20.64 -3.46
C THR A 161 -26.87 21.57 -4.37
N ASP A 162 -28.19 21.51 -4.21
CA ASP A 162 -29.17 22.44 -4.77
C ASP A 162 -29.79 23.27 -3.64
N GLU A 163 -30.59 24.30 -3.96
CA GLU A 163 -31.25 25.16 -2.97
C GLU A 163 -32.17 24.39 -2.02
N GLU A 164 -32.73 23.26 -2.46
CA GLU A 164 -33.69 22.46 -1.69
C GLU A 164 -33.19 21.05 -1.30
N SER A 165 -32.06 20.58 -1.84
CA SER A 165 -31.61 19.20 -1.59
C SER A 165 -30.10 19.00 -1.68
N THR A 166 -29.60 17.98 -0.98
CA THR A 166 -28.20 17.54 -1.06
C THR A 166 -28.17 16.05 -1.36
N THR A 167 -27.45 15.66 -2.40
CA THR A 167 -27.25 14.26 -2.81
C THR A 167 -25.77 13.92 -2.73
N GLU A 168 -25.45 12.74 -2.20
CA GLU A 168 -24.07 12.28 -2.06
C GLU A 168 -23.85 10.99 -2.83
N GLU A 169 -22.76 10.92 -3.60
CA GLU A 169 -22.33 9.70 -4.28
C GLU A 169 -20.92 9.28 -3.85
N LYS A 170 -20.74 7.97 -3.73
CA LYS A 170 -19.51 7.30 -3.32
C LYS A 170 -18.91 6.59 -4.54
N CYS A 171 -17.71 6.99 -4.94
CA CYS A 171 -16.97 6.37 -6.04
C CYS A 171 -15.73 5.68 -5.48
N LEU A 172 -15.56 4.38 -5.73
CA LEU A 172 -14.30 3.71 -5.44
C LEU A 172 -13.23 4.18 -6.42
N SER A 173 -12.02 4.44 -5.93
CA SER A 173 -10.89 4.57 -6.85
C SER A 173 -10.68 3.22 -7.53
N ARG A 174 -10.17 3.26 -8.76
CA ARG A 174 -9.64 2.02 -9.35
C ARG A 174 -8.23 1.84 -8.80
N PRO A 175 -7.85 0.64 -8.34
CA PRO A 175 -6.45 0.37 -8.07
C PRO A 175 -5.69 0.56 -9.38
N ASP A 176 -4.74 1.48 -9.40
CA ASP A 176 -3.75 1.55 -10.46
C ASP A 176 -2.91 0.28 -10.36
N LYS A 177 -3.09 -0.60 -11.34
CA LYS A 177 -2.42 -1.89 -11.45
C LYS A 177 -1.03 -1.74 -12.06
#